data_AF-A0A1J6IPX8-F1
#
_entry.id   AF-A0A1J6IPX8-F1
#
_cell.length_a   1.000
_cell.length_b   1.000
_cell.length_c   1.000
_cell.angle_alpha   90.00
_cell.angle_beta   90.00
_cell.angle_gamma   90.00
#
_symmetry.space_group_name_H-M   'P 1'
#
loop_
_entity.id
_entity.type
_entity.pdbx_description
1 polymer ?
#
loop_
_entity_poly.entity_id
_entity_poly.type
_entity_poly.pdbx_seq_one_letter_code
_entity_poly.pdbx_strand_id
1 'polypeptide(L)'
;MENKSLSLAYPKGNNSSSNLCLRGSLDPNVVRGKVVLCDKGANDRVEKGLVVVKEANGIGMILANTPETGEELLADSQLLPAVAVGRKVGDVIREYVKTESNPTVDFTFVGTVVKVKPSPVVAGFSSRGPNAIAPQILKPDVIGPGVNILAAWPENVGPTSLESFLALLWLVLMLQE
;
A
#
# COMPACT_ATOMS: atom_id res chain seq x y z
N MET A 1 8.80 8.77 -17.09
CA MET A 1 9.06 9.52 -15.84
C MET A 1 10.55 9.77 -15.82
N GLU A 2 10.99 11.02 -15.92
CA GLU A 2 12.41 11.36 -15.78
C GLU A 2 12.90 10.98 -14.38
N ASN A 3 14.11 10.40 -14.28
CA ASN A 3 14.78 10.08 -13.03
C ASN A 3 14.98 11.37 -12.23
N LYS A 4 14.06 11.65 -11.31
CA LYS A 4 14.06 12.85 -10.49
C LYS A 4 14.07 12.41 -9.05
N SER A 5 15.18 12.70 -8.37
CA SER A 5 15.30 12.50 -6.93
C SER A 5 14.26 13.35 -6.18
N LEU A 6 13.38 12.69 -5.45
CA LEU A 6 12.31 13.28 -4.63
C LEU A 6 12.69 13.20 -3.16
N SER A 7 12.36 14.22 -2.37
CA SER A 7 12.56 14.16 -0.92
C SER A 7 11.64 13.12 -0.29
N LEU A 8 12.18 12.38 0.69
CA LEU A 8 11.46 11.38 1.46
C LEU A 8 11.16 11.94 2.86
N ALA A 9 9.97 11.65 3.37
CA ALA A 9 9.57 11.98 4.73
C ALA A 9 9.06 10.73 5.45
N TYR A 10 9.53 10.52 6.67
CA TYR A 10 8.94 9.55 7.58
C TYR A 10 8.32 10.31 8.76
N PRO A 11 6.99 10.51 8.76
CA PRO A 11 6.31 11.23 9.82
C PRO A 11 6.30 10.35 11.07
N LYS A 12 7.30 10.53 11.93
CA LYS A 12 7.38 9.91 13.24
C LYS A 12 7.18 10.98 14.31
N GLY A 13 5.93 11.31 14.59
CA GLY A 13 5.56 12.16 15.73
C GLY A 13 5.55 11.39 17.05
N ASN A 14 5.34 12.10 18.17
CA ASN A 14 5.10 11.49 19.49
C ASN A 14 3.89 10.54 19.53
N ASN A 15 3.02 10.62 18.51
CA ASN A 15 1.87 9.74 18.33
C ASN A 15 2.15 8.73 17.20
N SER A 16 2.01 7.44 17.53
CA SER A 16 2.15 6.27 16.63
C SER A 16 1.11 6.20 15.51
N SER A 17 0.28 7.23 15.34
CA SER A 17 -0.71 7.36 14.27
C SER A 17 -0.12 7.93 12.99
N SER A 18 0.89 8.81 13.11
CA SER A 18 1.50 9.53 11.98
C SER A 18 2.27 8.62 11.04
N ASN A 19 3.06 7.69 11.57
CA ASN A 19 3.80 6.71 10.78
C ASN A 19 2.86 5.71 10.08
N LEU A 20 1.66 5.51 10.62
CA LEU A 20 0.61 4.72 9.99
C LEU A 20 -0.18 5.52 8.94
N CYS A 21 0.10 6.81 8.74
CA CYS A 21 -0.60 7.67 7.78
C CYS A 21 -2.13 7.63 7.99
N LEU A 22 -2.55 7.67 9.26
CA LEU A 22 -3.97 7.76 9.62
C LEU A 22 -4.53 9.14 9.26
N ARG A 23 -5.84 9.21 9.06
CA ARG A 23 -6.55 10.48 8.82
C ARG A 23 -6.25 11.51 9.90
N GLY A 24 -5.95 12.74 9.49
CA GLY A 24 -5.61 13.86 10.37
C GLY A 24 -4.30 13.71 11.15
N SER A 25 -3.47 12.68 10.87
CA SER A 25 -2.23 12.43 11.62
C SER A 25 -0.97 13.00 10.96
N LEU A 26 -1.04 13.37 9.68
CA LEU A 26 0.09 13.90 8.92
C LEU A 26 0.14 15.43 9.02
N ASP A 27 1.31 15.98 9.34
CA ASP A 27 1.56 17.43 9.28
C ASP A 27 1.87 17.85 7.83
N PRO A 28 1.01 18.64 7.17
CA PRO A 28 1.21 19.07 5.80
C PRO A 28 2.54 19.81 5.57
N ASN A 29 3.07 20.51 6.59
CA ASN A 29 4.34 21.24 6.46
C ASN A 29 5.54 20.30 6.28
N VAL A 30 5.44 19.08 6.81
CA VAL A 30 6.51 18.08 6.74
C VAL A 30 6.46 17.30 5.44
N VAL A 31 5.26 16.96 4.95
CA VAL A 31 5.01 15.97 3.90
C VAL A 31 4.66 16.55 2.53
N ARG A 32 4.23 17.81 2.45
CA ARG A 32 3.81 18.44 1.19
C ARG A 32 4.94 18.40 0.15
N GLY A 33 4.63 17.89 -1.04
CA GLY A 33 5.59 17.79 -2.14
C GLY A 33 6.63 16.68 -1.98
N LYS A 34 6.49 15.79 -0.99
CA LYS A 34 7.44 14.69 -0.71
C LYS A 34 6.82 13.32 -0.92
N VAL A 35 7.68 12.31 -1.02
CA VAL A 35 7.29 10.91 -0.89
C VAL A 35 7.19 10.60 0.60
N VAL A 36 6.11 9.93 1.01
CA VAL A 36 5.85 9.61 2.42
C VAL A 36 6.06 8.12 2.68
N LEU A 37 6.89 7.81 3.67
CA LEU A 37 7.03 6.45 4.19
C LEU A 37 5.90 6.19 5.21
N CYS A 38 5.06 5.20 4.92
CA CYS A 38 3.96 4.77 5.79
C CYS A 38 4.18 3.32 6.22
N ASP A 39 3.98 3.02 7.50
CA ASP A 39 3.96 1.67 8.02
C ASP A 39 2.59 1.01 7.76
N LYS A 40 2.61 -0.27 7.42
CA LYS A 40 1.41 -1.10 7.25
C LYS A 40 0.77 -1.41 8.60
N GLY A 41 -0.56 -1.30 8.68
CA GLY A 41 -1.34 -1.61 9.87
C GLY A 41 -2.45 -0.62 10.14
N ALA A 42 -3.32 -0.93 11.11
CA ALA A 42 -4.46 -0.16 11.64
C ALA A 42 -5.58 0.23 10.66
N ASN A 43 -5.26 0.63 9.44
CA ASN A 43 -6.22 1.06 8.42
C ASN A 43 -5.85 0.53 7.03
N ASP A 44 -6.75 0.73 6.07
CA ASP A 44 -6.62 0.16 4.73
C ASP A 44 -5.44 0.76 3.96
N ARG A 45 -4.75 -0.11 3.21
CA ARG A 45 -3.53 0.23 2.48
C ARG A 45 -3.77 1.31 1.42
N VAL A 46 -4.93 1.29 0.79
CA VAL A 46 -5.34 2.27 -0.24
C VAL A 46 -5.80 3.58 0.41
N GLU A 47 -6.42 3.52 1.59
CA GLU A 47 -6.81 4.70 2.36
C GLU A 47 -5.58 5.51 2.79
N LYS A 48 -4.48 4.86 3.19
CA LYS A 48 -3.21 5.56 3.50
C LYS A 48 -2.74 6.42 2.33
N GLY A 49 -2.82 5.90 1.10
CA GLY A 49 -2.48 6.66 -0.10
C GLY A 49 -3.43 7.85 -0.31
N LEU A 50 -4.73 7.67 -0.09
CA LEU A 50 -5.70 8.75 -0.13
C LEU A 50 -5.36 9.88 0.85
N VAL A 51 -4.99 9.54 2.10
CA VAL A 51 -4.58 10.50 3.13
C VAL A 51 -3.34 11.28 2.70
N VAL A 52 -2.31 10.58 2.20
CA VAL A 52 -1.06 11.19 1.72
C VAL A 52 -1.33 12.24 0.65
N VAL A 53 -2.18 11.95 -0.34
CA VAL A 53 -2.50 12.93 -1.40
C VAL A 53 -3.43 14.02 -0.89
N LYS A 54 -4.61 13.66 -0.36
CA LYS A 54 -5.70 14.61 -0.13
C LYS A 54 -5.47 15.52 1.08
N GLU A 55 -4.95 14.98 2.17
CA GLU A 55 -4.83 15.72 3.43
C GLU A 55 -3.44 16.36 3.55
N ALA A 56 -2.43 15.69 3.00
CA ALA A 56 -1.03 16.01 3.19
C ALA A 56 -0.37 16.68 1.96
N ASN A 57 -1.00 16.63 0.77
CA ASN A 57 -0.40 17.06 -0.50
C ASN A 57 0.98 16.40 -0.78
N GLY A 58 1.14 15.14 -0.35
CA GLY A 58 2.28 14.30 -0.72
C GLY A 58 2.18 13.85 -2.18
N ILE A 59 3.33 13.53 -2.78
CA ILE A 59 3.43 13.18 -4.22
C ILE A 59 3.72 11.70 -4.46
N GLY A 60 3.99 10.93 -3.41
CA GLY A 60 4.38 9.53 -3.49
C GLY A 60 4.25 8.82 -2.14
N MET A 61 4.21 7.48 -2.14
CA MET A 61 4.14 6.69 -0.91
C MET A 61 5.01 5.45 -0.98
N ILE A 62 5.73 5.17 0.10
CA ILE A 62 6.36 3.86 0.34
C ILE A 62 5.58 3.21 1.47
N LEU A 63 4.93 2.09 1.20
CA LEU A 63 4.24 1.31 2.22
C LEU A 63 5.17 0.21 2.72
N ALA A 64 5.71 0.39 3.92
CA ALA A 64 6.62 -0.57 4.55
C ALA A 64 5.88 -1.56 5.45
N ASN A 65 6.13 -2.84 5.24
CA ASN A 65 5.71 -3.86 6.19
C ASN A 65 6.45 -3.71 7.53
N THR A 66 5.80 -4.23 8.56
CA THR A 66 6.20 -4.23 9.97
C THR A 66 6.48 -5.67 10.42
N PRO A 67 7.02 -5.89 11.64
CA PRO A 67 7.22 -7.24 12.19
C PRO A 67 5.97 -8.13 12.12
N GLU A 68 4.79 -7.55 12.30
CA GLU A 68 3.50 -8.27 12.31
C GLU A 68 3.06 -8.71 10.91
N THR A 69 3.51 -8.02 9.86
CA THR A 69 3.09 -8.25 8.47
C THR A 69 4.16 -8.95 7.61
N GLY A 70 5.40 -9.05 8.12
CA GLY A 70 6.46 -9.87 7.54
C GLY A 70 6.90 -9.43 6.13
N GLU A 71 7.22 -10.39 5.27
CA GLU A 71 7.75 -10.14 3.92
C GLU A 71 6.70 -10.26 2.80
N GLU A 72 5.43 -10.50 3.15
CA GLU A 72 4.38 -10.69 2.14
C GLU A 72 4.04 -9.36 1.46
N LEU A 73 4.15 -9.37 0.13
CA LEU A 73 3.82 -8.24 -0.73
C LEU A 73 2.55 -8.53 -1.52
N LEU A 74 1.63 -7.58 -1.44
CA LEU A 74 0.36 -7.61 -2.16
C LEU A 74 0.28 -6.34 -3.01
N ALA A 75 -0.10 -6.48 -4.27
CA ALA A 75 -0.27 -5.37 -5.18
C ALA A 75 -1.61 -4.70 -4.89
N ASP A 76 -1.56 -3.43 -4.47
CA ASP A 76 -2.74 -2.60 -4.30
C ASP A 76 -2.80 -1.56 -5.40
N SER A 77 -4.01 -1.28 -5.89
CA SER A 77 -4.26 -0.11 -6.72
C SER A 77 -4.22 1.14 -5.84
N GLN A 78 -3.36 2.10 -6.19
CA GLN A 78 -3.12 3.31 -5.40
C GLN A 78 -3.46 4.56 -6.23
N LEU A 79 -3.82 5.65 -5.55
CA LEU A 79 -4.18 6.93 -6.19
C LEU A 79 -2.96 7.80 -6.55
N LEU A 80 -1.76 7.31 -6.25
CA LEU A 80 -0.50 8.03 -6.35
C LEU A 80 0.63 7.01 -6.65
N PRO A 81 1.81 7.45 -7.13
CA PRO A 81 2.97 6.59 -7.28
C PRO A 81 3.40 5.96 -5.94
N ALA A 82 3.12 4.66 -5.79
CA ALA A 82 3.36 3.96 -4.55
C ALA A 82 4.07 2.63 -4.75
N VAL A 83 4.90 2.25 -3.78
CA VAL A 83 5.55 0.94 -3.72
C VAL A 83 5.33 0.32 -2.36
N ALA A 84 4.99 -0.96 -2.34
CA ALA A 84 4.97 -1.77 -1.11
C ALA A 84 6.31 -2.49 -0.96
N VAL A 85 6.90 -2.45 0.23
CA VAL A 85 8.19 -3.10 0.54
C VAL A 85 8.06 -4.04 1.74
N GLY A 86 8.77 -5.16 1.67
CA GLY A 86 8.80 -6.15 2.74
C GLY A 86 9.49 -5.59 3.98
N ARG A 87 9.33 -6.25 5.13
CA ARG A 87 9.82 -5.77 6.42
C ARG A 87 11.31 -5.46 6.39
N LYS A 88 12.15 -6.36 5.87
CA LYS A 88 13.62 -6.14 5.81
C LYS A 88 13.99 -4.85 5.10
N VAL A 89 13.40 -4.60 3.93
CA VAL A 89 13.66 -3.37 3.16
C VAL A 89 13.05 -2.17 3.87
N GLY A 90 11.85 -2.31 4.44
CA GLY A 90 11.22 -1.28 5.26
C GLY A 90 12.06 -0.87 6.47
N ASP A 91 12.70 -1.82 7.15
CA ASP A 91 13.61 -1.57 8.27
C ASP A 91 14.83 -0.74 7.82
N VAL A 92 15.41 -1.07 6.66
CA VAL A 92 16.53 -0.31 6.07
C VAL A 92 16.10 1.12 5.69
N ILE A 93 14.95 1.30 5.05
CA ILE A 93 14.44 2.62 4.68
C ILE A 93 14.10 3.45 5.92
N ARG A 94 13.48 2.84 6.93
CA ARG A 94 13.19 3.50 8.21
C ARG A 94 14.46 3.97 8.91
N GLU A 95 15.55 3.23 8.80
CA GLU A 95 16.83 3.67 9.35
C GLU A 95 17.44 4.79 8.51
N TYR A 96 17.47 4.63 7.19
CA TYR A 96 17.96 5.64 6.25
C TYR A 96 17.35 7.03 6.50
N VAL A 97 16.03 7.11 6.66
CA VAL A 97 15.34 8.39 6.89
C VAL A 97 15.68 9.02 8.24
N LYS A 98 16.07 8.24 9.24
CA LYS A 98 16.46 8.78 10.55
C LYS A 98 17.91 9.28 10.56
N THR A 99 18.79 8.58 9.83
CA THR A 99 20.22 8.86 9.85
C THR A 99 20.61 9.95 8.87
N GLU A 100 19.90 10.04 7.74
CA GLU A 100 20.19 11.03 6.70
C GLU A 100 19.47 12.35 6.98
N SER A 101 20.19 13.45 6.80
CA SER A 101 19.69 14.82 7.01
C SER A 101 18.67 15.27 5.96
N ASN A 102 18.84 14.82 4.72
CA ASN A 102 17.94 15.11 3.60
C ASN A 102 17.72 13.85 2.75
N PRO A 103 16.93 12.88 3.24
CA PRO A 103 16.74 11.61 2.55
C PRO A 103 15.97 11.82 1.25
N THR A 104 16.38 11.12 0.20
CA THR A 104 15.73 11.19 -1.11
C THR A 104 15.47 9.80 -1.69
N VAL A 105 14.54 9.71 -2.63
CA VAL A 105 14.20 8.49 -3.36
C VAL A 105 13.93 8.81 -4.82
N ASP A 106 14.08 7.79 -5.67
CA ASP A 106 13.62 7.83 -7.05
C ASP A 106 12.72 6.62 -7.31
N PHE A 107 11.70 6.81 -8.15
CA PHE A 107 10.79 5.75 -8.55
C PHE A 107 11.04 5.39 -10.01
N THR A 108 11.52 4.17 -10.23
CA THR A 108 11.67 3.61 -11.57
C THR A 108 10.70 2.46 -11.76
N PHE A 109 9.89 2.53 -12.81
CA PHE A 109 9.04 1.42 -13.22
C PHE A 109 9.85 0.41 -14.04
N VAL A 110 9.99 -0.80 -13.51
CA VAL A 110 10.77 -1.89 -14.13
C VAL A 110 9.90 -2.98 -14.76
N GLY A 111 8.58 -2.81 -14.74
CA GLY A 111 7.63 -3.81 -15.22
C GLY A 111 7.48 -5.01 -14.29
N THR A 112 6.84 -6.06 -14.79
CA THR A 112 6.56 -7.29 -14.04
C THR A 112 7.78 -8.21 -14.03
N VAL A 113 8.31 -8.47 -12.85
CA VAL A 113 9.39 -9.45 -12.65
C VAL A 113 8.79 -10.82 -12.33
N VAL A 114 9.16 -11.84 -13.10
CA VAL A 114 8.71 -13.23 -12.92
C VAL A 114 9.86 -14.13 -12.43
N LYS A 115 9.54 -15.36 -12.00
CA LYS A 115 10.50 -16.36 -11.50
C LYS A 115 11.24 -15.96 -10.22
N VAL A 116 10.55 -15.23 -9.34
CA VAL A 116 11.03 -14.88 -7.99
C VAL A 116 11.16 -16.13 -7.11
N LYS A 117 12.12 -16.12 -6.17
CA LYS A 117 12.36 -17.21 -5.22
C LYS A 117 12.26 -16.68 -3.78
N PRO A 118 11.67 -17.45 -2.85
CA PRO A 118 11.00 -18.74 -3.05
C PRO A 118 9.62 -18.61 -3.72
N SER A 119 9.24 -19.60 -4.55
CA SER A 119 7.91 -19.69 -5.16
C SER A 119 7.60 -21.16 -5.53
N PRO A 120 6.38 -21.68 -5.26
CA PRO A 120 5.25 -21.01 -4.61
C PRO A 120 5.40 -20.93 -3.09
N VAL A 121 4.72 -19.96 -2.47
CA VAL A 121 4.56 -19.84 -1.02
C VAL A 121 3.07 -19.63 -0.72
N VAL A 122 2.55 -20.28 0.32
CA VAL A 122 1.16 -20.10 0.75
C VAL A 122 0.99 -18.68 1.31
N ALA A 123 0.05 -17.92 0.75
CA ALA A 123 -0.25 -16.56 1.17
C ALA A 123 -0.66 -16.49 2.65
N GLY A 124 -0.32 -15.39 3.33
CA GLY A 124 -0.61 -15.23 4.77
C GLY A 124 -2.10 -15.23 5.07
N PHE A 125 -2.92 -14.73 4.14
CA PHE A 125 -4.37 -14.69 4.24
C PHE A 125 -5.08 -16.00 3.87
N SER A 126 -4.35 -17.02 3.37
CA SER A 126 -4.96 -18.29 2.97
C SER A 126 -5.46 -19.04 4.22
N SER A 127 -6.76 -19.36 4.24
CA SER A 127 -7.37 -20.13 5.32
C SER A 127 -6.63 -21.44 5.55
N ARG A 128 -6.49 -21.81 6.82
CA ARG A 128 -5.76 -23.01 7.24
C ARG A 128 -6.70 -23.99 7.91
N GLY A 129 -6.42 -25.28 7.75
CA GLY A 129 -7.08 -26.33 8.50
C GLY A 129 -6.65 -26.36 9.98
N PRO A 130 -7.17 -27.33 10.75
CA PRO A 130 -8.01 -28.44 10.30
C PRO A 130 -9.46 -28.02 9.98
N ASN A 131 -10.20 -28.91 9.31
CA ASN A 131 -11.63 -28.72 9.09
C ASN A 131 -12.39 -28.76 10.44
N ALA A 132 -13.08 -27.67 10.78
CA ALA A 132 -13.80 -27.55 12.05
C ALA A 132 -15.03 -28.48 12.17
N ILE A 133 -15.61 -28.92 11.05
CA ILE A 133 -16.81 -29.79 11.02
C ILE A 133 -16.40 -31.26 11.07
N ALA A 134 -15.39 -31.63 10.30
CA ALA A 134 -14.90 -33.01 10.20
C ALA A 134 -13.36 -33.02 10.32
N PRO A 135 -12.81 -32.98 11.55
CA PRO A 135 -11.36 -32.90 11.78
C PRO A 135 -10.56 -34.06 11.17
N GLN A 136 -11.21 -35.21 10.93
CA GLN A 136 -10.63 -36.37 10.25
C GLN A 136 -10.42 -36.17 8.74
N ILE A 137 -11.01 -35.12 8.15
CA ILE A 137 -10.85 -34.75 6.74
C ILE A 137 -9.91 -33.54 6.67
N LEU A 138 -8.68 -33.73 6.18
CA LEU A 138 -7.74 -32.63 5.97
C LEU A 138 -8.27 -31.62 4.94
N LYS A 139 -8.12 -30.34 5.26
CA LYS A 139 -8.34 -29.20 4.34
C LYS A 139 -7.22 -28.17 4.53
N PRO A 140 -6.88 -27.39 3.49
CA PRO A 140 -7.37 -27.46 2.10
C PRO A 140 -6.80 -28.68 1.34
N ASP A 141 -7.43 -29.09 0.23
CA ASP A 141 -6.97 -30.25 -0.55
C ASP A 141 -5.86 -29.92 -1.56
N VAL A 142 -5.86 -28.70 -2.10
CA VAL A 142 -4.94 -28.25 -3.15
C VAL A 142 -4.60 -26.77 -2.98
N ILE A 143 -3.41 -26.38 -3.45
CA ILE A 143 -2.97 -24.99 -3.53
C ILE A 143 -2.84 -24.56 -5.00
N GLY A 144 -3.06 -23.28 -5.27
CA GLY A 144 -2.92 -22.71 -6.61
C GLY A 144 -2.52 -21.23 -6.56
N PRO A 145 -2.20 -20.62 -7.72
CA PRO A 145 -1.88 -19.19 -7.79
C PRO A 145 -3.11 -18.34 -7.45
N GLY A 146 -2.99 -17.47 -6.45
CA GLY A 146 -4.09 -16.61 -5.99
C GLY A 146 -3.67 -15.22 -5.50
N VAL A 147 -2.42 -14.82 -5.72
CA VAL A 147 -1.88 -13.53 -5.29
C VAL A 147 -1.43 -12.74 -6.53
N ASN A 148 -1.84 -11.47 -6.63
CA ASN A 148 -1.46 -10.55 -7.71
C ASN A 148 -1.74 -11.09 -9.13
N ILE A 149 -2.93 -11.69 -9.31
CA ILE A 149 -3.39 -12.22 -10.61
C ILE A 149 -4.08 -11.11 -11.41
N LEU A 150 -3.64 -10.89 -12.64
CA LEU A 150 -4.30 -9.97 -13.58
C LEU A 150 -5.50 -10.67 -14.23
N ALA A 151 -6.66 -9.99 -14.23
CA ALA A 151 -7.92 -10.49 -14.78
C ALA A 151 -8.75 -9.34 -15.36
N ALA A 152 -9.87 -9.66 -16.02
CA ALA A 152 -10.82 -8.67 -16.51
C ALA A 152 -11.46 -7.87 -15.36
N TRP A 153 -11.75 -6.59 -15.59
CA TRP A 153 -12.35 -5.69 -14.61
C TRP A 153 -13.40 -4.78 -15.26
N PRO A 154 -14.54 -4.46 -14.60
CA PRO A 154 -15.54 -3.55 -15.15
C PRO A 154 -14.98 -2.14 -15.39
N GLU A 155 -15.27 -1.56 -16.56
CA GLU A 155 -14.76 -0.23 -16.94
C GLU A 155 -15.33 0.91 -16.06
N ASN A 156 -16.53 0.72 -15.52
CA ASN A 156 -17.23 1.72 -14.71
C ASN A 156 -16.94 1.66 -13.21
N VAL A 157 -16.06 0.75 -12.75
CA VAL A 157 -15.72 0.59 -11.34
C VAL A 157 -14.22 0.83 -11.14
N GLY A 158 -13.85 1.80 -10.31
CA GLY A 158 -12.44 2.04 -9.98
C GLY A 158 -11.84 0.89 -9.16
N PRO A 159 -10.57 0.50 -9.42
CA PRO A 159 -9.96 -0.66 -8.76
C PRO A 159 -9.49 -0.40 -7.32
N THR A 160 -9.65 0.82 -6.81
CA THR A 160 -9.24 1.24 -5.47
C THR A 160 -10.29 0.95 -4.39
N SER A 161 -11.51 0.57 -4.77
CA SER A 161 -12.67 0.36 -3.87
C SER A 161 -13.02 1.55 -2.96
N LEU A 162 -12.42 2.73 -3.19
CA LEU A 162 -12.75 3.97 -2.48
C LEU A 162 -13.99 4.61 -3.10
N GLU A 163 -14.98 4.98 -2.27
CA GLU A 163 -16.21 5.67 -2.72
C GLU A 163 -16.00 7.10 -3.26
N SER A 164 -14.76 7.54 -3.42
CA SER A 164 -14.42 8.94 -3.72
C SER A 164 -14.69 9.40 -5.16
N PHE A 165 -15.10 8.52 -6.08
CA PHE A 165 -15.42 8.91 -7.45
C PHE A 165 -16.92 9.07 -7.74
N LEU A 166 -17.79 8.54 -6.87
CA LEU A 166 -19.24 8.65 -7.06
C LEU A 166 -19.80 9.95 -6.46
N ALA A 167 -19.17 10.53 -5.44
CA ALA A 167 -19.70 11.75 -4.80
C ALA A 167 -19.62 13.01 -5.68
N LEU A 168 -18.68 13.10 -6.63
CA LEU A 168 -18.58 14.24 -7.56
C LEU A 168 -19.40 14.05 -8.84
N LEU A 169 -19.76 12.82 -9.19
CA LEU A 169 -20.57 12.54 -10.38
C LEU A 169 -22.08 12.62 -10.09
N TRP A 170 -22.49 12.37 -8.84
CA TRP A 170 -23.91 12.42 -8.45
C TRP A 170 -24.46 13.84 -8.25
N LEU A 171 -23.61 14.87 -8.12
CA LEU A 171 -24.09 16.26 -8.04
C LEU A 171 -24.22 16.95 -9.40
N VAL A 172 -23.72 16.34 -10.49
CA VAL A 172 -23.72 16.97 -11.84
C VAL A 172 -24.70 16.29 -12.81
N LEU A 173 -25.25 15.11 -12.48
CA LEU A 173 -26.14 14.35 -13.40
C LEU A 173 -27.63 14.37 -13.04
N MET A 174 -28.08 15.29 -12.17
CA MET A 174 -29.50 15.54 -11.92
C MET A 174 -30.05 16.80 -12.63
N LEU A 175 -29.37 17.30 -13.66
CA LEU A 175 -29.89 18.36 -14.55
C LEU A 175 -29.18 18.29 -15.91
N GLN A 176 -29.78 17.62 -16.90
CA GLN A 176 -30.20 18.18 -18.19
C GLN A 176 -30.70 17.02 -19.09
N GLU A 177 -31.95 17.16 -19.57
CA GLU A 177 -32.74 16.36 -20.55
C GLU A 177 -32.39 14.90 -20.83
#